data_AF-A0AAU2KTM7-F1
#
_entry.id   AF-A0AAU2KTM7-F1
#
_cell.length_a   1.000
_cell.length_b   1.000
_cell.length_c   1.000
_cell.angle_alpha   90.00
_cell.angle_beta   90.00
_cell.angle_gamma   90.00
#
_symmetry.space_group_name_H-M   'P 1'
#
loop_
_entity.id
_entity.type
_entity.pdbx_description
1 polymer ?
#
loop_
_entity_poly.entity_id
_entity_poly.type
_entity_poly.pdbx_seq_one_letter_code
_entity_poly.pdbx_strand_id
1 'polypeptide(L)'
;MTKRVLYIIACAAGPTQYIDVGVRQAQARGWDTCLVLTPSAAAWWEPRMAELEKLTGHPVRSRYKLPWEKDALAKADAMLFAPLSCTSLNKWGGGISDTLAIGLISEGVHMGVPALVMSYFNQAQGAQPAVARSIAGLRSRVFKALGQLASAGEEISVSSVARATGVHVHRSLIHRHGDLHAADIARAGQPPPDTTTGTQVSRKSLLADISNLTARNGRLAAHVTRLERHLSEALGQTAWEVSASADIKTLTRRTTELEHSRSSTAAANSRNGTRTSKPHAPRTGNSWPRSTVVRPENPASRKASCCGGGRCSRPSV
;
A
#
# COMPACT_ATOMS: atom_id res chain seq x y z
N MET A 1 -1.22 -26.17 26.96
CA MET A 1 -1.34 -24.70 26.90
C MET A 1 -2.12 -24.35 25.65
N THR A 2 -3.20 -23.58 25.76
CA THR A 2 -3.92 -23.07 24.59
C THR A 2 -3.00 -22.10 23.84
N LYS A 3 -2.82 -22.31 22.53
CA LYS A 3 -2.01 -21.39 21.71
C LYS A 3 -2.70 -20.03 21.66
N ARG A 4 -1.89 -18.95 21.71
CA ARG A 4 -2.39 -17.59 21.56
C ARG A 4 -2.86 -17.37 20.13
N VAL A 5 -4.01 -16.73 19.94
CA VAL A 5 -4.65 -16.50 18.65
C VAL A 5 -4.24 -15.17 18.07
N LEU A 6 -3.65 -15.17 16.87
CA LEU A 6 -3.33 -13.98 16.10
C LEU A 6 -4.28 -13.86 14.91
N TYR A 7 -5.02 -12.75 14.85
CA TYR A 7 -5.76 -12.39 13.64
C TYR A 7 -4.84 -11.65 12.67
N ILE A 8 -4.61 -12.20 11.49
CA ILE A 8 -3.98 -11.49 10.37
C ILE A 8 -5.10 -10.96 9.47
N ILE A 9 -5.15 -9.64 9.33
CA ILE A 9 -6.18 -8.91 8.58
C ILE A 9 -5.52 -8.23 7.38
N ALA A 10 -6.02 -8.44 6.17
CA ALA A 10 -5.40 -7.90 4.96
C ALA A 10 -6.39 -7.28 3.97
N CYS A 11 -6.01 -6.13 3.41
CA CYS A 11 -6.69 -5.48 2.28
C CYS A 11 -6.17 -5.98 0.93
N ALA A 12 -6.89 -5.64 -0.14
CA ALA A 12 -6.42 -5.85 -1.51
C ALA A 12 -5.26 -4.89 -1.81
N ALA A 13 -4.04 -5.37 -1.66
CA ALA A 13 -2.80 -4.66 -1.95
C ALA A 13 -1.70 -5.68 -2.30
N GLY A 14 -0.67 -5.25 -3.04
CA GLY A 14 0.39 -6.12 -3.56
C GLY A 14 0.92 -7.18 -2.56
N PRO A 15 1.29 -6.80 -1.31
CA PRO A 15 1.79 -7.76 -0.32
C PRO A 15 0.84 -8.90 0.03
N THR A 16 -0.48 -8.72 -0.15
CA THR A 16 -1.49 -9.74 0.16
C THR A 16 -1.37 -10.97 -0.73
N GLN A 17 -0.69 -10.87 -1.87
CA GLN A 17 -0.35 -12.04 -2.71
C GLN A 17 0.58 -13.04 -2.02
N TYR A 18 1.30 -12.58 -0.98
CA TYR A 18 2.29 -13.33 -0.19
C TYR A 18 1.86 -13.45 1.27
N ILE A 19 0.56 -13.39 1.54
CA ILE A 19 0.03 -13.40 2.92
C ILE A 19 0.33 -14.71 3.66
N ASP A 20 0.50 -15.79 2.91
CA ASP A 20 0.92 -17.11 3.38
C ASP A 20 2.30 -17.07 4.05
N VAL A 21 3.22 -16.23 3.57
CA VAL A 21 4.54 -16.01 4.20
C VAL A 21 4.36 -15.43 5.60
N GLY A 22 3.49 -14.44 5.75
CA GLY A 22 3.17 -13.83 7.05
C GLY A 22 2.53 -14.84 8.02
N VAL A 23 1.62 -15.68 7.52
CA VAL A 23 1.00 -16.76 8.30
C VAL A 23 2.08 -17.73 8.82
N ARG A 24 2.95 -18.24 7.94
CA ARG A 24 4.02 -19.18 8.33
C ARG A 24 4.97 -18.58 9.36
N GLN A 25 5.35 -17.32 9.19
CA GLN A 25 6.23 -16.62 10.14
C GLN A 25 5.58 -16.46 11.53
N ALA A 26 4.28 -16.17 11.58
CA ALA A 26 3.55 -16.09 12.84
C ALA A 26 3.41 -17.47 13.52
N GLN A 27 3.08 -18.51 12.74
CA GLN A 27 3.01 -19.89 13.24
C GLN A 27 4.36 -20.38 13.77
N ALA A 28 5.48 -20.06 13.10
CA ALA A 28 6.83 -20.37 13.56
C ALA A 28 7.17 -19.71 14.91
N ARG A 29 6.47 -18.63 15.28
CA ARG A 29 6.56 -17.96 16.58
C ARG A 29 5.55 -18.47 17.60
N GLY A 30 4.85 -19.57 17.30
CA GLY A 30 3.92 -20.25 18.19
C GLY A 30 2.50 -19.69 18.22
N TRP A 31 2.13 -18.81 17.29
CA TRP A 31 0.77 -18.29 17.19
C TRP A 31 -0.16 -19.29 16.49
N ASP A 32 -1.40 -19.36 16.96
CA ASP A 32 -2.51 -19.91 16.18
C ASP A 32 -3.08 -18.79 15.31
N THR A 33 -3.00 -18.94 13.99
CA THR A 33 -3.24 -17.83 13.06
C THR A 33 -4.59 -17.95 12.39
N CYS A 34 -5.46 -16.97 12.58
CA CYS A 34 -6.71 -16.84 11.83
C CYS A 34 -6.58 -15.72 10.80
N LEU A 35 -7.07 -15.96 9.58
CA LEU A 35 -6.97 -15.01 8.49
C LEU A 35 -8.31 -14.35 8.19
N VAL A 36 -8.28 -13.01 8.09
CA VAL A 36 -9.42 -12.19 7.69
C VAL A 36 -9.02 -11.32 6.50
N LEU A 37 -9.74 -11.44 5.39
CA LEU A 37 -9.50 -10.65 4.19
C LEU A 37 -10.62 -9.63 4.01
N THR A 38 -10.32 -8.44 3.48
CA THR A 38 -11.41 -7.60 2.95
C THR A 38 -12.08 -8.33 1.78
N PRO A 39 -13.36 -8.04 1.45
CA PRO A 39 -14.03 -8.67 0.30
C PRO A 39 -13.23 -8.57 -1.01
N SER A 40 -12.59 -7.42 -1.25
CA SER A 40 -11.73 -7.24 -2.43
C SER A 40 -10.46 -8.11 -2.40
N ALA A 41 -9.86 -8.35 -1.23
CA ALA A 41 -8.71 -9.25 -1.11
C ALA A 41 -9.13 -10.71 -1.25
N ALA A 42 -10.30 -11.06 -0.71
CA ALA A 42 -10.85 -12.41 -0.82
C ALA A 42 -11.12 -12.79 -2.28
N ALA A 43 -11.62 -11.86 -3.11
CA ALA A 43 -11.82 -12.08 -4.53
C ALA A 43 -10.52 -12.44 -5.29
N TRP A 44 -9.35 -11.94 -4.86
CA TRP A 44 -8.06 -12.33 -5.45
C TRP A 44 -7.66 -13.76 -5.10
N TRP A 45 -8.05 -14.20 -3.90
CA TRP A 45 -7.70 -15.51 -3.36
C TRP A 45 -8.75 -16.57 -3.64
N GLU A 46 -9.95 -16.21 -4.11
CA GLU A 46 -11.08 -17.13 -4.36
C GLU A 46 -10.68 -18.43 -5.10
N PRO A 47 -9.89 -18.41 -6.19
CA PRO A 47 -9.51 -19.64 -6.89
C PRO A 47 -8.64 -20.61 -6.07
N ARG A 48 -7.98 -20.10 -5.03
CA ARG A 48 -6.99 -20.85 -4.23
C ARG A 48 -7.16 -20.63 -2.72
N MET A 49 -8.37 -20.26 -2.28
CA MET A 49 -8.66 -19.93 -0.87
C MET A 49 -8.39 -21.12 0.05
N ALA A 50 -8.68 -22.33 -0.44
CA ALA A 50 -8.45 -23.59 0.28
C ALA A 50 -6.97 -23.80 0.68
N GLU A 51 -6.01 -23.22 -0.05
CA GLU A 51 -4.59 -23.27 0.32
C GLU A 51 -4.34 -22.52 1.63
N LEU A 52 -4.98 -21.36 1.80
CA LEU A 52 -4.87 -20.56 3.01
C LEU A 52 -5.62 -21.23 4.18
N GLU A 53 -6.80 -21.79 3.94
CA GLU A 53 -7.55 -22.53 4.97
C GLU A 53 -6.80 -23.76 5.47
N LYS A 54 -6.17 -24.50 4.55
CA LYS A 54 -5.31 -25.64 4.92
C LYS A 54 -4.07 -25.18 5.69
N LEU A 55 -3.49 -24.04 5.32
CA LEU A 55 -2.31 -23.48 5.99
C LEU A 55 -2.62 -23.00 7.41
N THR A 56 -3.75 -22.31 7.60
CA THR A 56 -4.17 -21.78 8.90
C THR A 56 -4.79 -22.87 9.79
N GLY A 57 -5.42 -23.88 9.19
CA GLY A 57 -6.29 -24.82 9.90
C GLY A 57 -7.66 -24.22 10.27
N HIS A 58 -7.98 -23.03 9.76
CA HIS A 58 -9.18 -22.26 10.06
C HIS A 58 -9.80 -21.70 8.78
N PRO A 59 -11.14 -21.53 8.70
CA PRO A 59 -11.76 -20.89 7.56
C PRO A 59 -11.27 -19.45 7.39
N VAL A 60 -11.02 -19.02 6.14
CA VAL A 60 -10.64 -17.64 5.85
C VAL A 60 -11.90 -16.80 5.79
N ARG A 61 -12.01 -15.81 6.69
CA ARG A 61 -13.20 -14.96 6.75
C ARG A 61 -13.06 -13.70 5.90
N SER A 62 -14.13 -13.31 5.22
CA SER A 62 -14.18 -12.02 4.51
C SER A 62 -15.46 -11.20 4.74
N ARG A 63 -16.51 -11.86 5.25
CA ARG A 63 -17.82 -11.29 5.50
C ARG A 63 -18.27 -11.59 6.92
N TYR A 64 -19.15 -10.74 7.44
CA TYR A 64 -19.83 -11.02 8.69
C TYR A 64 -20.60 -12.33 8.57
N LYS A 65 -20.63 -13.07 9.68
CA LYS A 65 -21.50 -14.21 9.84
C LYS A 65 -22.95 -13.72 9.90
N LEU A 66 -23.89 -14.61 9.59
CA LEU A 66 -25.30 -14.34 9.83
C LEU A 66 -25.61 -14.45 11.33
N PRO A 67 -26.63 -13.75 11.86
CA PRO A 67 -26.93 -13.74 13.30
C PRO A 67 -27.11 -15.13 13.93
N TRP A 68 -27.60 -16.10 13.17
CA TRP A 68 -27.82 -17.49 13.59
C TRP A 68 -26.61 -18.41 13.42
N GLU A 69 -25.54 -17.95 12.77
CA GLU A 69 -24.32 -18.72 12.60
C GLU A 69 -23.43 -18.60 13.84
N LYS A 70 -22.80 -19.71 14.23
CA LYS A 70 -21.75 -19.69 15.25
C LYS A 70 -20.51 -19.00 14.68
N ASP A 71 -19.73 -18.34 15.54
CA ASP A 71 -18.46 -17.81 15.07
C ASP A 71 -17.51 -18.97 14.80
N ALA A 72 -16.84 -18.90 13.65
CA ALA A 72 -15.93 -19.92 13.17
C ALA A 72 -14.51 -19.75 13.72
N LEU A 73 -14.18 -18.56 14.24
CA LEU A 73 -12.84 -18.25 14.77
C LEU A 73 -12.90 -18.03 16.29
N ALA A 74 -11.87 -18.51 16.99
CA ALA A 74 -11.66 -18.22 18.40
C ALA A 74 -11.34 -16.72 18.62
N LYS A 75 -11.59 -16.21 19.83
CA LYS A 75 -11.28 -14.81 20.16
C LYS A 75 -9.79 -14.51 19.95
N ALA A 76 -9.50 -13.36 19.34
CA ALA A 76 -8.14 -12.91 19.08
C ALA A 76 -7.44 -12.43 20.35
N ASP A 77 -6.22 -12.91 20.59
CA ASP A 77 -5.31 -12.38 21.62
C ASP A 77 -4.48 -11.19 21.09
N ALA A 78 -4.31 -11.10 19.77
CA ALA A 78 -3.68 -9.98 19.08
C ALA A 78 -4.19 -9.86 17.64
N MET A 79 -4.03 -8.68 17.04
CA MET A 79 -4.39 -8.41 15.64
C MET A 79 -3.23 -7.80 14.87
N LEU A 80 -3.08 -8.20 13.61
CA LEU A 80 -2.15 -7.61 12.65
C LEU A 80 -2.94 -7.21 11.41
N PHE A 81 -3.16 -5.91 11.18
CA PHE A 81 -3.72 -5.40 9.94
C PHE A 81 -2.59 -5.05 8.96
N ALA A 82 -2.21 -6.00 8.12
CA ALA A 82 -1.10 -5.85 7.18
C ALA A 82 -1.35 -6.64 5.89
N PRO A 83 -1.52 -5.97 4.74
CA PRO A 83 -1.55 -4.52 4.53
C PRO A 83 -2.89 -3.85 4.83
N LEU A 84 -2.86 -2.61 5.32
CA LEU A 84 -3.98 -1.68 5.40
C LEU A 84 -3.95 -0.72 4.20
N SER A 85 -4.95 -0.78 3.32
CA SER A 85 -5.03 0.11 2.15
C SER A 85 -5.48 1.53 2.53
N CYS A 86 -5.29 2.49 1.64
CA CYS A 86 -5.72 3.89 1.84
C CYS A 86 -7.24 3.98 2.08
N THR A 87 -8.05 3.25 1.32
CA THR A 87 -9.51 3.20 1.51
C THR A 87 -9.89 2.69 2.90
N SER A 88 -9.29 1.59 3.34
CA SER A 88 -9.60 1.01 4.65
C SER A 88 -9.10 1.88 5.80
N LEU A 89 -7.93 2.50 5.64
CA LEU A 89 -7.42 3.50 6.59
C LEU A 89 -8.39 4.67 6.75
N ASN A 90 -8.88 5.23 5.63
CA ASN A 90 -9.78 6.37 5.66
C ASN A 90 -11.16 6.02 6.20
N LYS A 91 -11.68 4.84 5.88
CA LYS A 91 -12.92 4.32 6.47
C LYS A 91 -12.77 4.17 7.98
N TRP A 92 -11.71 3.51 8.44
CA TRP A 92 -11.48 3.32 9.85
C TRP A 92 -11.27 4.65 10.61
N GLY A 93 -10.44 5.55 10.08
CA GLY A 93 -10.21 6.87 10.66
C GLY A 93 -11.47 7.74 10.71
N GLY A 94 -12.39 7.54 9.77
CA GLY A 94 -13.71 8.18 9.74
C GLY A 94 -14.80 7.45 10.54
N GLY A 95 -14.49 6.35 11.23
CA GLY A 95 -15.46 5.57 11.99
C GLY A 95 -16.41 4.70 11.15
N ILE A 96 -16.10 4.48 9.87
CA ILE A 96 -16.88 3.64 8.96
C ILE A 96 -16.37 2.20 9.05
N SER A 97 -17.27 1.28 9.38
CA SER A 97 -16.94 -0.13 9.62
C SER A 97 -17.82 -1.10 8.82
N ASP A 98 -17.85 -0.89 7.50
CA ASP A 98 -18.75 -1.60 6.57
C ASP A 98 -18.23 -2.96 6.10
N THR A 99 -17.04 -3.37 6.54
CA THR A 99 -16.46 -4.69 6.24
C THR A 99 -16.06 -5.39 7.54
N LEU A 100 -16.11 -6.73 7.55
CA LEU A 100 -15.68 -7.53 8.71
C LEU A 100 -14.26 -7.14 9.17
N ALA A 101 -13.34 -6.98 8.22
CA ALA A 101 -11.95 -6.62 8.49
C ALA A 101 -11.84 -5.30 9.28
N ILE A 102 -12.61 -4.28 8.91
CA ILE A 102 -12.62 -2.99 9.62
C ILE A 102 -13.40 -3.10 10.93
N GLY A 103 -14.46 -3.93 10.98
CA GLY A 103 -15.21 -4.26 12.20
C GLY A 103 -14.32 -4.79 13.29
N LEU A 104 -13.62 -5.89 13.00
CA LEU A 104 -12.80 -6.59 13.96
C LEU A 104 -11.69 -5.70 14.53
N ILE A 105 -10.99 -4.93 13.69
CA ILE A 105 -9.96 -4.01 14.18
C ILE A 105 -10.57 -2.85 14.96
N SER A 106 -11.73 -2.32 14.53
CA SER A 106 -12.39 -1.20 15.21
C SER A 106 -12.90 -1.61 16.58
N GLU A 107 -13.46 -2.80 16.73
CA GLU A 107 -13.94 -3.31 18.01
C GLU A 107 -12.77 -3.77 18.89
N GLY A 108 -11.86 -4.57 18.34
CA GLY A 108 -10.74 -5.18 19.07
C GLY A 108 -9.91 -4.16 19.83
N VAL A 109 -9.58 -3.03 19.18
CA VAL A 109 -8.77 -1.98 19.80
C VAL A 109 -9.48 -1.30 20.97
N HIS A 110 -10.82 -1.18 20.94
CA HIS A 110 -11.60 -0.62 22.05
C HIS A 110 -11.88 -1.65 23.16
N MET A 111 -11.73 -2.95 22.87
CA MET A 111 -11.76 -4.03 23.85
C MET A 111 -10.38 -4.32 24.46
N GLY A 112 -9.36 -3.53 24.11
CA GLY A 112 -8.00 -3.71 24.63
C GLY A 112 -7.20 -4.84 23.97
N VAL A 113 -7.67 -5.39 22.85
CA VAL A 113 -6.89 -6.37 22.07
C VAL A 113 -5.72 -5.66 21.40
N PRO A 114 -4.46 -6.05 21.66
CA PRO A 114 -3.30 -5.44 21.04
C PRO A 114 -3.35 -5.59 19.51
N ALA A 115 -3.31 -4.48 18.79
CA ALA A 115 -3.32 -4.48 17.34
C ALA A 115 -2.09 -3.80 16.73
N LEU A 116 -1.51 -4.34 15.65
CA LEU A 116 -0.49 -3.68 14.84
C LEU A 116 -1.05 -3.40 13.44
N VAL A 117 -0.86 -2.19 12.92
CA VAL A 117 -1.29 -1.84 11.54
C VAL A 117 -0.11 -1.45 10.64
N MET A 118 -0.14 -1.93 9.40
CA MET A 118 0.86 -1.64 8.37
C MET A 118 0.19 -1.12 7.10
N SER A 119 0.19 0.20 6.95
CA SER A 119 -0.34 0.86 5.76
C SER A 119 0.48 0.54 4.51
N TYR A 120 -0.21 0.22 3.41
CA TYR A 120 0.39 0.01 2.09
C TYR A 120 -0.43 0.70 1.01
N PHE A 121 0.13 1.78 0.47
CA PHE A 121 -0.41 2.54 -0.65
C PHE A 121 0.66 3.46 -1.22
N ASN A 122 0.49 3.91 -2.46
CA ASN A 122 1.45 4.77 -3.14
C ASN A 122 1.42 6.22 -2.63
N GLN A 123 2.38 7.04 -3.07
CA GLN A 123 2.50 8.44 -2.67
C GLN A 123 1.26 9.28 -3.03
N ALA A 124 0.67 9.06 -4.21
CA ALA A 124 -0.53 9.78 -4.64
C ALA A 124 -1.74 9.51 -3.74
N GLN A 125 -1.92 8.25 -3.32
CA GLN A 125 -2.94 7.87 -2.35
C GLN A 125 -2.62 8.42 -0.95
N GLY A 126 -1.34 8.47 -0.57
CA GLY A 126 -0.90 9.05 0.70
C GLY A 126 -1.09 10.57 0.78
N ALA A 127 -1.03 11.27 -0.36
CA ALA A 127 -1.25 12.72 -0.45
C ALA A 127 -2.73 13.13 -0.30
N GLN A 128 -3.67 12.18 -0.26
CA GLN A 128 -5.08 12.51 -0.04
C GLN A 128 -5.28 13.17 1.32
N PRO A 129 -6.00 14.30 1.41
CA PRO A 129 -6.23 14.99 2.69
C PRO A 129 -6.89 14.11 3.76
N ALA A 130 -7.70 13.13 3.34
CA ALA A 130 -8.34 12.17 4.23
C ALA A 130 -7.32 11.28 4.97
N VAL A 131 -6.17 10.97 4.38
CA VAL A 131 -5.13 10.14 5.00
C VAL A 131 -4.52 10.87 6.19
N ALA A 132 -4.14 12.14 6.01
CA ALA A 132 -3.62 12.96 7.10
C ALA A 132 -4.61 13.06 8.26
N ARG A 133 -5.90 13.29 7.97
CA ARG A 133 -6.97 13.33 9.00
C ARG A 133 -7.14 11.99 9.73
N SER A 134 -7.15 10.90 8.98
CA SER A 134 -7.33 9.55 9.53
C SER A 134 -6.15 9.15 10.44
N ILE A 135 -4.93 9.49 10.02
CA ILE A 135 -3.73 9.31 10.83
C ILE A 135 -3.76 10.22 12.06
N ALA A 136 -4.18 11.49 11.93
CA ALA A 136 -4.30 12.40 13.06
C ALA A 136 -5.26 11.87 14.14
N GLY A 137 -6.38 11.26 13.74
CA GLY A 137 -7.31 10.59 14.65
C GLY A 137 -6.71 9.38 15.37
N LEU A 138 -5.87 8.59 14.69
CA LEU A 138 -5.12 7.50 15.33
C LEU A 138 -4.04 8.05 16.28
N ARG A 139 -3.40 9.16 15.92
CA ARG A 139 -2.36 9.81 16.73
C ARG A 139 -2.90 10.47 17.99
N SER A 140 -4.07 11.10 17.93
CA SER A 140 -4.68 11.71 19.13
C SER A 140 -4.95 10.66 20.21
N ARG A 141 -5.32 9.43 19.81
CA ARG A 141 -5.45 8.29 20.74
C ARG A 141 -4.11 7.93 21.38
N VAL A 142 -3.03 7.90 20.60
CA VAL A 142 -1.65 7.70 21.11
C VAL A 142 -1.26 8.80 22.10
N PHE A 143 -1.52 10.06 21.77
CA PHE A 143 -1.23 11.18 22.70
C PHE A 143 -2.07 11.12 23.97
N LYS A 144 -3.34 10.71 23.90
CA LYS A 144 -4.20 10.54 25.07
C LYS A 144 -3.70 9.43 25.98
N ALA A 145 -3.34 8.29 25.41
CA ALA A 145 -2.76 7.16 26.13
C ALA A 145 -1.42 7.53 26.80
N LEU A 146 -0.56 8.25 26.10
CA LEU A 146 0.68 8.80 26.67
C LEU A 146 0.41 9.70 27.87
N GLY A 147 -0.60 10.57 27.79
CA GLY A 147 -1.01 11.43 28.91
C GLY A 147 -1.50 10.63 30.11
N GLN A 148 -2.29 9.58 29.87
CA GLN A 148 -2.82 8.70 30.92
C GLN A 148 -1.71 7.92 31.64
N LEU A 149 -0.78 7.31 30.89
CA LEU A 149 0.37 6.60 31.46
C LEU A 149 1.28 7.52 32.27
N ALA A 150 1.53 8.73 31.75
CA ALA A 150 2.30 9.75 32.46
C ALA A 150 1.63 10.18 33.77
N SER A 151 0.30 10.36 33.79
CA SER A 151 -0.44 10.68 35.02
C SER A 151 -0.50 9.52 36.02
N ALA A 152 -0.35 8.29 35.56
CA ALA A 152 -0.31 7.09 36.40
C ALA A 152 1.09 6.78 36.97
N GLY A 153 2.12 7.53 36.55
CA GLY A 153 3.51 7.27 36.95
C GLY A 153 4.08 5.97 36.37
N GLU A 154 3.46 5.42 35.32
CA GLU A 154 3.92 4.18 34.68
C GLU A 154 5.08 4.44 33.70
N GLU A 155 5.98 3.47 33.58
CA GLU A 155 7.06 3.53 32.60
C GLU A 155 6.50 3.61 31.18
N ILE A 156 6.87 4.68 30.47
CA ILE A 156 6.43 4.93 29.10
C ILE A 156 7.35 4.16 28.14
N SER A 157 6.85 3.04 27.64
CA SER A 157 7.47 2.21 26.61
C SER A 157 6.52 2.07 25.42
N VAL A 158 7.05 1.70 24.25
CA VAL A 158 6.21 1.41 23.07
C VAL A 158 5.12 0.37 23.39
N SER A 159 5.44 -0.59 24.26
CA SER A 159 4.53 -1.63 24.74
C SER A 159 3.47 -1.09 25.70
N SER A 160 3.81 -0.19 26.65
CA SER A 160 2.81 0.40 27.55
C SER A 160 1.88 1.34 26.81
N VAL A 161 2.40 2.17 25.91
CA VAL A 161 1.61 3.06 25.05
C VAL A 161 0.63 2.27 24.21
N ALA A 162 1.07 1.17 23.59
CA ALA A 162 0.19 0.40 22.74
C ALA A 162 -0.84 -0.45 23.50
N ARG A 163 -0.54 -0.89 24.73
CA ARG A 163 -1.56 -1.43 25.63
C ARG A 163 -2.62 -0.38 25.93
N ALA A 164 -2.22 0.86 26.19
CA ALA A 164 -3.12 1.95 26.50
C ALA A 164 -3.93 2.46 25.28
N THR A 165 -3.40 2.33 24.06
CA THR A 165 -4.11 2.74 22.83
C THR A 165 -4.87 1.61 22.13
N GLY A 166 -4.56 0.35 22.46
CA GLY A 166 -4.97 -0.83 21.69
C GLY A 166 -4.34 -0.93 20.29
N VAL A 167 -3.53 0.04 19.85
CA VAL A 167 -2.97 0.12 18.48
C VAL A 167 -1.49 0.49 18.49
N HIS A 168 -0.64 -0.45 18.07
CA HIS A 168 0.68 -0.19 17.51
C HIS A 168 0.57 0.22 16.04
N VAL A 169 1.24 1.31 15.69
CA VAL A 169 1.49 1.66 14.30
C VAL A 169 2.95 1.36 13.99
N HIS A 170 3.22 0.63 12.91
CA HIS A 170 4.59 0.27 12.53
C HIS A 170 5.49 1.53 12.36
N ARG A 171 6.74 1.45 12.84
CA ARG A 171 7.73 2.56 12.85
C ARG A 171 7.90 3.29 11.50
N SER A 172 7.62 2.60 10.40
CA SER A 172 7.60 3.19 9.06
C SER A 172 6.55 4.29 8.83
N LEU A 173 5.51 4.39 9.67
CA LEU A 173 4.57 5.52 9.63
C LEU A 173 5.19 6.77 10.27
N ILE A 174 5.91 6.60 11.39
CA ILE A 174 6.63 7.68 12.06
C ILE A 174 7.68 8.29 11.12
N HIS A 175 8.40 7.45 10.37
CA HIS A 175 9.44 7.90 9.43
C HIS A 175 8.90 8.50 8.12
N ARG A 176 7.63 8.25 7.76
CA ARG A 176 7.00 8.80 6.56
C ARG A 176 6.26 10.12 6.80
N HIS A 177 6.05 10.50 8.06
CA HIS A 177 5.35 11.72 8.44
C HIS A 177 6.28 12.59 9.32
N GLY A 178 6.84 13.65 8.72
CA GLY A 178 7.89 14.46 9.34
C GLY A 178 7.50 15.13 10.67
N ASP A 179 6.21 15.33 10.90
CA ASP A 179 5.65 15.86 12.13
C ASP A 179 5.56 14.83 13.27
N LEU A 180 5.37 13.53 12.97
CA LEU A 180 5.52 12.44 13.94
C LEU A 180 6.97 12.29 14.38
N HIS A 181 7.87 12.30 13.39
CA HIS A 181 9.30 12.19 13.62
C HIS A 181 9.82 13.38 14.46
N ALA A 182 9.34 14.60 14.18
CA ALA A 182 9.66 15.78 14.96
C ALA A 182 9.13 15.70 16.41
N ALA A 183 7.90 15.20 16.61
CA ALA A 183 7.32 15.03 17.94
C ALA A 183 8.03 13.93 18.77
N ASP A 184 8.41 12.82 18.14
CA ASP A 184 9.18 11.73 18.75
C ASP A 184 10.57 12.23 19.18
N ILE A 185 11.28 12.95 18.31
CA ILE A 185 12.59 13.57 18.65
C ILE A 185 12.46 14.63 19.75
N ALA A 186 11.41 15.45 19.72
CA ALA A 186 11.17 16.47 20.74
C ALA A 186 10.91 15.85 22.12
N ARG A 187 10.22 14.69 22.17
CA ARG A 187 9.85 13.99 23.40
C ARG A 187 10.97 13.09 23.93
N ALA A 188 11.67 12.37 23.06
CA ALA A 188 12.86 11.57 23.40
C ALA A 188 14.02 12.44 23.92
N GLY A 189 13.96 13.76 23.72
CA GLY A 189 14.89 14.73 24.26
C GLY A 189 14.54 15.31 25.64
N GLN A 190 13.44 14.89 26.27
CA GLN A 190 13.08 15.33 27.63
C GLN A 190 13.65 14.33 28.64
N PRO A 191 14.58 14.73 29.54
CA PRO A 191 15.07 13.85 30.57
C PRO A 191 13.93 13.53 31.57
N PRO A 192 13.89 12.31 32.13
CA PRO A 192 13.00 12.05 33.27
C PRO A 192 13.36 13.01 34.42
N PRO A 193 12.38 13.40 35.26
CA PRO A 193 12.70 14.09 36.49
C PRO A 193 13.58 13.14 37.32
N ASP A 194 14.72 13.66 37.77
CA ASP A 194 15.74 13.01 38.59
C ASP A 194 16.72 12.08 37.85
N THR A 195 17.75 12.66 37.25
CA THR A 195 19.05 11.95 37.08
C THR A 195 20.19 12.95 36.92
N THR A 196 20.67 13.44 38.05
CA THR A 196 22.02 13.99 38.16
C THR A 196 23.03 12.83 38.24
N THR A 197 24.22 13.07 37.67
CA THR A 197 25.49 12.35 37.82
C THR A 197 25.82 11.23 36.82
N GLY A 198 26.75 11.58 35.92
CA GLY A 198 27.44 10.69 34.99
C GLY A 198 27.99 11.54 33.84
N THR A 199 29.21 11.28 33.36
CA THR A 199 29.87 12.00 32.26
C THR A 199 29.08 11.83 30.97
N GLN A 200 27.99 12.58 30.83
CA GLN A 200 27.06 12.44 29.71
C GLN A 200 27.60 13.20 28.51
N VAL A 201 27.77 12.48 27.40
CA VAL A 201 27.94 13.06 26.08
C VAL A 201 26.80 14.05 25.86
N SER A 202 27.12 15.33 25.71
CA SER A 202 26.11 16.38 25.65
C SER A 202 25.11 16.11 24.52
N ARG A 203 23.82 16.40 24.75
CA ARG A 203 22.77 16.31 23.72
C ARG A 203 23.16 17.01 22.42
N LYS A 204 23.91 18.11 22.51
CA LYS A 204 24.44 18.86 21.37
C LYS A 204 25.45 18.03 20.55
N SER A 205 26.28 17.23 21.21
CA SER A 205 27.21 16.29 20.56
C SER A 205 26.45 15.19 19.84
N LEU A 206 25.46 14.57 20.48
CA LEU A 206 24.64 13.51 19.86
C LEU A 206 23.87 14.02 18.63
N LEU A 207 23.33 15.24 18.69
CA LEU A 207 22.66 15.87 17.55
C LEU A 207 23.64 16.18 16.40
N ALA A 208 24.86 16.60 16.72
CA ALA A 208 25.91 16.80 15.73
C ALA A 208 26.31 15.47 15.06
N ASP A 209 26.43 14.39 15.83
CA ASP A 209 26.75 13.07 15.31
C ASP A 209 25.63 12.53 14.41
N ILE A 210 24.36 12.68 14.81
CA ILE A 210 23.20 12.31 13.97
C ILE A 210 23.19 13.09 12.66
N SER A 211 23.46 14.40 12.72
CA SER A 211 23.54 15.24 11.53
C SER A 211 24.64 14.77 10.57
N ASN A 212 25.83 14.45 11.11
CA ASN A 212 26.95 13.95 10.34
C ASN A 212 26.66 12.58 9.70
N LEU A 213 26.04 11.67 10.45
CA LEU A 213 25.61 10.35 9.95
C LEU A 213 24.56 10.47 8.85
N THR A 214 23.61 11.39 9.00
CA THR A 214 22.57 11.64 7.98
C THR A 214 23.19 12.21 6.70
N ALA A 215 24.12 13.15 6.82
CA ALA A 215 24.86 13.70 5.68
C ALA A 215 25.74 12.64 4.98
N ARG A 216 26.38 11.76 5.75
CA ARG A 216 27.17 10.64 5.21
C ARG A 216 26.29 9.65 4.45
N ASN A 217 25.13 9.29 5.00
CA ASN A 217 24.17 8.42 4.33
C ASN A 217 23.67 9.03 3.02
N GLY A 218 23.40 10.34 3.00
CA GLY A 218 23.05 11.05 1.77
C GLY A 218 24.13 10.96 0.68
N ARG A 219 25.41 11.12 1.06
CA ARG A 219 26.54 10.96 0.13
C ARG A 219 26.68 9.53 -0.39
N LEU A 220 26.51 8.53 0.48
CA LEU A 220 26.55 7.12 0.08
C LEU A 220 25.41 6.77 -0.88
N ALA A 221 24.19 7.23 -0.61
CA ALA A 221 23.05 7.01 -1.49
C ALA A 221 23.28 7.62 -2.88
N ALA A 222 23.78 8.86 -2.95
CA ALA A 222 24.13 9.49 -4.22
C ALA A 222 25.25 8.75 -4.98
N HIS A 223 26.18 8.12 -4.26
CA HIS A 223 27.22 7.29 -4.86
C HIS A 223 26.65 5.99 -5.44
N VAL A 224 25.78 5.30 -4.69
CA VAL A 224 25.10 4.09 -5.17
C VAL A 224 24.32 4.38 -6.45
N THR A 225 23.50 5.43 -6.48
CA THR A 225 22.76 5.81 -7.70
C THR A 225 23.67 6.11 -8.89
N ARG A 226 24.85 6.70 -8.65
CA ARG A 226 25.83 6.95 -9.71
C ARG A 226 26.43 5.65 -10.25
N LEU A 227 26.77 4.71 -9.36
CA LEU A 227 27.26 3.40 -9.74
C LEU A 227 26.21 2.59 -10.50
N GLU A 228 24.96 2.61 -10.05
CA GLU A 228 23.83 1.97 -10.74
C GLU A 228 23.65 2.50 -12.16
N ARG A 229 23.75 3.83 -12.34
CA ARG A 229 23.70 4.45 -13.68
C ARG A 229 24.86 4.01 -14.56
N HIS A 230 26.09 4.04 -14.05
CA HIS A 230 27.26 3.60 -14.82
C HIS A 230 27.21 2.11 -15.17
N LEU A 231 26.74 1.27 -14.26
CA LEU A 231 26.53 -0.15 -14.52
C LEU A 231 25.48 -0.35 -15.62
N SER A 232 24.38 0.39 -15.57
CA SER A 232 23.33 0.35 -16.60
C SER A 232 23.85 0.79 -17.96
N GLU A 233 24.66 1.86 -18.02
CA GLU A 233 25.31 2.35 -19.25
C GLU A 233 26.28 1.30 -19.83
N ALA A 234 27.14 0.70 -18.99
CA ALA A 234 28.09 -0.33 -19.42
C ALA A 234 27.41 -1.62 -19.91
N LEU A 235 26.35 -2.05 -19.23
CA LEU A 235 25.54 -3.20 -19.65
C LEU A 235 24.77 -2.89 -20.95
N GLY A 236 24.27 -1.67 -21.11
CA GLY A 236 23.64 -1.22 -22.36
C GLY A 236 24.61 -1.24 -23.54
N GLN A 237 25.84 -0.75 -23.32
CA GLN A 237 26.88 -0.73 -24.35
C GLN A 237 27.30 -2.14 -24.78
N THR A 238 27.54 -3.04 -23.82
CA THR A 238 27.88 -4.44 -24.11
C THR A 238 26.73 -5.18 -24.81
N ALA A 239 25.48 -4.97 -24.39
CA ALA A 239 24.32 -5.52 -25.09
C ALA A 239 24.19 -4.99 -26.53
N TRP A 240 24.50 -3.71 -26.75
CA TRP A 240 24.51 -3.09 -28.08
C TRP A 240 25.63 -3.68 -28.96
N GLU A 241 26.85 -3.85 -28.42
CA GLU A 241 27.99 -4.43 -29.14
C GLU A 241 27.75 -5.89 -29.53
N VAL A 242 27.22 -6.71 -28.60
CA VAL A 242 26.87 -8.12 -28.89
C VAL A 242 25.76 -8.20 -29.93
N SER A 243 24.75 -7.33 -29.85
CA SER A 243 23.66 -7.28 -30.83
C SER A 243 24.16 -6.78 -32.19
N ALA A 244 25.03 -5.78 -32.23
CA ALA A 244 25.61 -5.24 -33.46
C ALA A 244 26.58 -6.22 -34.15
N SER A 245 27.23 -7.11 -33.38
CA SER A 245 28.09 -8.19 -33.90
C SER A 245 27.29 -9.39 -34.41
N ALA A 246 26.03 -9.58 -33.99
CA ALA A 246 25.14 -10.52 -34.66
C ALA A 246 24.80 -9.91 -36.02
N ASP A 247 24.91 -10.69 -37.11
CA ASP A 247 24.72 -10.23 -38.47
C ASP A 247 23.23 -9.91 -38.76
N ILE A 248 22.76 -8.82 -38.15
CA ILE A 248 21.38 -8.32 -38.19
C ILE A 248 20.97 -8.06 -39.63
N LYS A 249 21.90 -7.66 -40.51
CA LYS A 249 21.65 -7.47 -41.93
C LYS A 249 21.28 -8.79 -42.61
N THR A 250 22.01 -9.86 -42.33
CA THR A 250 21.72 -11.20 -42.87
C THR A 250 20.43 -11.79 -42.32
N LEU A 251 20.12 -11.56 -41.04
CA LEU A 251 18.84 -11.96 -40.44
C LEU A 251 17.66 -11.17 -41.03
N THR A 252 17.80 -9.86 -41.20
CA THR A 252 16.76 -9.00 -41.81
C THR A 252 16.51 -9.40 -43.26
N ARG A 253 17.56 -9.72 -44.03
CA ARG A 253 17.43 -10.21 -45.41
C ARG A 253 16.69 -11.54 -45.48
N ARG A 254 16.95 -12.47 -44.56
CA ARG A 254 16.21 -13.74 -44.49
C ARG A 254 14.74 -13.55 -44.12
N THR A 255 14.43 -12.64 -43.19
CA THR A 255 13.04 -12.35 -42.83
C THR A 255 12.27 -11.79 -44.03
N THR A 256 12.86 -10.85 -44.77
CA THR A 256 12.21 -10.30 -45.97
C THR A 256 12.07 -11.35 -47.07
N GLU A 257 13.08 -12.19 -47.32
CA GLU A 257 13.00 -13.33 -48.27
C GLU A 257 11.87 -14.32 -47.91
N LEU A 258 11.70 -14.62 -46.61
CA LEU A 258 10.64 -15.50 -46.11
C LEU A 258 9.24 -14.87 -46.25
N GLU A 259 9.10 -13.57 -46.00
CA GLU A 259 7.83 -12.85 -46.18
C GLU A 259 7.39 -12.79 -47.65
N HIS A 260 8.34 -12.62 -48.59
CA HIS A 260 8.06 -12.69 -50.03
C HIS A 260 7.63 -14.10 -50.44
N SER A 261 8.30 -15.13 -49.89
CA SER A 261 7.96 -16.54 -50.15
C SER A 261 6.58 -16.92 -49.62
N ARG A 262 6.17 -16.34 -48.48
CA ARG A 262 4.83 -16.53 -47.90
C ARG A 262 3.75 -15.80 -48.69
N SER A 263 4.07 -14.62 -49.20
CA SER A 263 3.16 -13.83 -50.03
C SER A 263 2.94 -14.47 -51.41
N SER A 264 3.99 -15.09 -52.00
CA SER A 264 3.88 -15.82 -53.26
C SER A 264 3.07 -17.11 -53.13
N THR A 265 3.23 -17.86 -52.03
CA THR A 265 2.38 -19.03 -51.73
C THR A 265 0.92 -18.62 -51.48
N ALA A 266 0.68 -17.50 -50.80
CA ALA A 266 -0.67 -16.96 -50.62
C ALA A 266 -1.32 -16.53 -51.96
N ALA A 267 -0.54 -15.93 -52.86
CA ALA A 267 -1.01 -15.56 -54.21
C ALA A 267 -1.28 -16.78 -55.11
N ALA A 268 -0.53 -17.88 -54.94
CA ALA A 268 -0.78 -19.15 -55.62
C ALA A 268 -2.05 -19.85 -55.10
N ASN A 269 -2.28 -19.82 -53.77
CA ASN A 269 -3.50 -20.37 -53.16
C ASN A 269 -4.78 -19.58 -53.52
N SER A 270 -4.67 -18.26 -53.68
CA SER A 270 -5.80 -17.41 -54.12
C SER A 270 -6.29 -17.76 -55.54
N ARG A 271 -5.38 -18.12 -56.46
CA ARG A 271 -5.74 -18.55 -57.83
C ARG A 271 -6.44 -19.91 -57.90
N ASN A 272 -6.25 -20.77 -56.90
CA ASN A 272 -6.89 -22.09 -56.83
C ASN A 272 -8.24 -22.09 -56.09
N GLY A 273 -8.69 -20.93 -55.59
CA GLY A 273 -9.83 -20.78 -54.68
C GLY A 273 -11.09 -20.16 -55.29
N THR A 274 -11.50 -20.50 -56.52
CA THR A 274 -12.81 -20.11 -57.08
C THR A 274 -13.81 -21.26 -57.08
N ARG A 275 -14.15 -21.78 -55.90
CA ARG A 275 -15.43 -22.48 -55.63
C ARG A 275 -15.56 -22.85 -54.16
N THR A 276 -16.13 -21.97 -53.34
CA THR A 276 -16.92 -22.35 -52.15
C THR A 276 -17.67 -21.13 -51.61
N SER A 277 -18.90 -21.39 -51.16
CA SER A 277 -19.98 -20.47 -50.78
C SER A 277 -19.68 -19.54 -49.59
N LYS A 278 -20.34 -18.38 -49.56
CA LYS A 278 -20.34 -17.38 -48.47
C LYS A 278 -20.80 -18.00 -47.13
N PRO A 279 -20.10 -17.77 -46.00
CA PRO A 279 -20.65 -18.04 -44.68
C PRO A 279 -21.52 -16.87 -44.19
N HIS A 280 -22.58 -17.22 -43.46
CA HIS A 280 -23.54 -16.32 -42.82
C HIS A 280 -22.94 -15.75 -41.52
N ALA A 281 -23.08 -14.43 -41.28
CA ALA A 281 -22.65 -13.79 -40.04
C ALA A 281 -23.78 -13.79 -38.99
N PRO A 282 -23.52 -14.12 -37.71
CA PRO A 282 -24.52 -13.96 -36.66
C PRO A 282 -24.54 -12.52 -36.11
N ARG A 283 -25.73 -12.05 -35.74
CA ARG A 283 -25.98 -10.76 -35.10
C ARG A 283 -25.56 -10.81 -33.63
N THR A 284 -24.58 -10.02 -33.23
CA THR A 284 -24.33 -9.69 -31.82
C THR A 284 -24.62 -8.21 -31.58
N GLY A 285 -25.73 -7.93 -30.90
CA GLY A 285 -25.88 -6.69 -30.15
C GLY A 285 -25.05 -6.79 -28.88
N ASN A 286 -24.31 -5.72 -28.56
CA ASN A 286 -24.03 -5.21 -27.22
C ASN A 286 -23.07 -4.01 -27.35
N SER A 287 -23.65 -2.81 -27.33
CA SER A 287 -22.94 -1.54 -27.21
C SER A 287 -22.37 -1.38 -25.81
N TRP A 288 -21.04 -1.27 -25.70
CA TRP A 288 -20.37 -0.82 -24.49
C TRP A 288 -20.57 0.70 -24.31
N PRO A 289 -20.95 1.21 -23.13
CA PRO A 289 -20.97 2.65 -22.91
C PRO A 289 -19.54 3.19 -22.75
N ARG A 290 -19.25 4.30 -23.45
CA ARG A 290 -17.98 5.05 -23.33
C ARG A 290 -17.78 5.51 -21.88
N SER A 291 -16.66 5.12 -21.29
CA SER A 291 -16.15 5.72 -20.06
C SER A 291 -15.84 7.21 -20.26
N THR A 292 -16.52 8.07 -19.53
CA THR A 292 -16.18 9.50 -19.38
C THR A 292 -14.90 9.62 -18.54
N VAL A 293 -13.79 9.92 -19.20
CA VAL A 293 -12.57 10.37 -18.54
C VAL A 293 -12.80 11.81 -18.07
N VAL A 294 -12.98 12.02 -16.78
CA VAL A 294 -12.92 13.36 -16.18
C VAL A 294 -11.45 13.76 -16.11
N ARG A 295 -11.00 14.58 -17.06
CA ARG A 295 -9.71 15.28 -16.95
C ARG A 295 -9.85 16.40 -15.91
N PRO A 296 -8.89 16.56 -14.98
CA PRO A 296 -8.88 17.74 -14.12
C PRO A 296 -8.60 18.98 -14.97
N GLU A 297 -9.51 19.96 -14.95
CA GLU A 297 -9.33 21.26 -15.59
C GLU A 297 -8.22 22.05 -14.86
N ASN A 298 -7.26 22.55 -15.63
CA ASN A 298 -6.16 23.39 -15.17
C ASN A 298 -6.65 24.84 -15.03
N PRO A 299 -6.65 25.47 -13.84
CA PRO A 299 -7.13 26.84 -13.65
C PRO A 299 -6.03 27.84 -14.03
N ALA A 300 -5.66 27.91 -15.31
CA ALA A 300 -4.69 28.88 -15.80
C ALA A 300 -4.85 29.19 -17.30
N SER A 301 -6.08 29.38 -17.79
CA SER A 301 -6.31 30.05 -19.08
C SER A 301 -7.76 30.50 -19.26
N ARG A 302 -8.15 31.60 -18.60
CA ARG A 302 -9.24 32.45 -19.10
C ARG A 302 -8.70 33.85 -19.32
N LYS A 303 -8.14 34.08 -20.52
CA LYS A 303 -8.06 35.44 -21.06
C LYS A 303 -9.47 35.83 -21.47
N ALA A 304 -9.99 36.88 -20.82
CA ALA A 304 -11.24 37.50 -21.18
C ALA A 304 -11.08 38.25 -22.52
N SER A 305 -11.86 37.88 -23.51
CA SER A 305 -12.24 38.74 -24.63
C SER A 305 -13.75 38.93 -24.55
N CYS A 306 -14.18 40.05 -23.95
CA CYS A 306 -15.56 40.51 -24.03
C CYS A 306 -15.56 41.89 -24.68
N CYS A 307 -15.90 41.93 -25.97
CA CYS A 307 -16.42 43.13 -26.62
C CYS A 307 -17.94 43.15 -26.46
N GLY A 308 -18.46 44.31 -26.07
CA GLY A 308 -19.69 44.83 -26.64
C GLY A 308 -21.00 44.61 -25.87
N GLY A 309 -21.35 45.62 -25.06
CA GLY A 309 -22.68 46.24 -25.17
C GLY A 309 -23.78 45.72 -24.23
N GLY A 310 -24.12 46.52 -23.22
CA GLY A 310 -25.40 46.39 -22.50
C GLY A 310 -25.35 46.94 -21.09
N ARG A 311 -25.98 48.11 -20.87
CA ARG A 311 -26.06 48.86 -19.61
C ARG A 311 -26.42 47.99 -18.40
N CYS A 312 -25.64 48.08 -17.33
CA CYS A 312 -26.02 47.61 -16.00
C CYS A 312 -26.38 48.80 -15.12
N SER A 313 -27.67 48.85 -14.74
CA SER A 313 -28.19 49.71 -13.68
C SER A 313 -27.71 49.19 -12.33
N ARG A 314 -27.12 50.06 -11.51
CA ARG A 314 -26.80 49.79 -10.09
C ARG A 314 -28.09 49.73 -9.26
N PRO A 315 -28.07 48.97 -8.16
CA PRO A 315 -28.49 49.57 -6.91
C PRO A 315 -27.43 49.41 -5.80
N SER A 316 -27.20 50.53 -5.11
CA SER A 316 -26.86 50.64 -3.69
C SER A 316 -27.90 49.86 -2.86
N VAL A 317 -27.60 49.18 -1.76
CA VAL A 317 -26.78 49.48 -0.57
C VAL A 317 -26.17 48.17 -0.06
#